data_AF-A0A6P1PZ73-F1
#
_entry.id   AF-A0A6P1PZ73-F1
#
_cell.length_a   1.000
_cell.length_b   1.000
_cell.length_c   1.000
_cell.angle_alpha   90.00
_cell.angle_beta   90.00
_cell.angle_gamma   90.00
#
_symmetry.space_group_name_H-M   'P 1'
#
loop_
_entity.id
_entity.type
_entity.pdbx_description
1 polymer ?
#
loop_
_entity_poly.entity_id
_entity_poly.type
_entity_poly.pdbx_seq_one_letter_code
_entity_poly.pdbx_strand_id
1 'polypeptide(L)'
;MAAVAHSLEMGILTEVSNETELERALALDAKVVGINNRNLRDLSVDINRTRQLAPRLGHGVTVISESGINSYAQVRELSRFANGFLIGSALMGEENLHLAVRRVLFGENKVCGLTKPEDAQAAWQAGAVYGGLIFAAGSPRQLTLSQAQQIVAAAPLCYVGVFRDAAISDVVTSAETLQLSAVQLHGSEDQAYINALRSRLPQSTAIWKALSVGDALPSRNLQQISRYVLDNGAGGTGQHFDWTLLAGQPLDNVLLAGGLGADNCVSAAQLGCAGLDFNSGVESAPGVKDAEKIAAVFQTLRAY
;
A
#
# COMPACT_ATOMS: atom_id res chain seq x y z
N MET A 1 -4.94 24.53 -33.70
CA MET A 1 -5.53 24.10 -32.41
C MET A 1 -4.84 24.75 -31.23
N ALA A 2 -3.51 24.66 -31.08
CA ALA A 2 -2.81 25.27 -29.94
C ALA A 2 -3.05 26.79 -29.80
N ALA A 3 -3.00 27.54 -30.91
CA ALA A 3 -3.30 28.98 -30.92
C ALA A 3 -4.72 29.31 -30.41
N VAL A 4 -5.70 28.45 -30.70
CA VAL A 4 -7.09 28.64 -30.25
C VAL A 4 -7.18 28.40 -28.74
N ALA A 5 -6.60 27.31 -28.23
CA ALA A 5 -6.56 27.04 -26.80
C ALA A 5 -5.89 28.18 -26.03
N HIS A 6 -4.73 28.67 -26.50
CA HIS A 6 -4.05 29.79 -25.87
C HIS A 6 -4.83 31.11 -25.95
N SER A 7 -5.57 31.37 -27.05
CA SER A 7 -6.46 32.54 -27.12
C SER A 7 -7.62 32.51 -26.12
N LEU A 8 -7.90 31.32 -25.56
CA LEU A 8 -8.93 31.07 -24.56
C LEU A 8 -8.32 30.79 -23.18
N GLU A 9 -7.03 31.07 -22.98
CA GLU A 9 -6.30 30.81 -21.72
C GLU A 9 -6.34 29.34 -21.25
N MET A 10 -6.51 28.40 -22.19
CA MET A 10 -6.54 26.97 -21.91
C MET A 10 -5.14 26.34 -21.97
N GLY A 11 -4.83 25.48 -21.00
CA GLY A 11 -3.64 24.62 -21.04
C GLY A 11 -3.77 23.50 -22.08
N ILE A 12 -2.63 22.98 -22.53
CA ILE A 12 -2.56 21.89 -23.52
C ILE A 12 -1.69 20.77 -22.97
N LEU A 13 -2.26 19.57 -22.87
CA LEU A 13 -1.51 18.32 -22.72
C LEU A 13 -1.28 17.75 -24.12
N THR A 14 -0.02 17.73 -24.57
CA THR A 14 0.34 17.17 -25.88
C THR A 14 0.66 15.70 -25.73
N GLU A 15 -0.26 14.83 -26.14
CA GLU A 15 -0.09 13.38 -26.01
C GLU A 15 0.84 12.79 -27.09
N VAL A 16 1.72 11.88 -26.68
CA VAL A 16 2.63 11.12 -27.54
C VAL A 16 2.62 9.63 -27.15
N SER A 17 2.74 8.76 -28.15
CA SER A 17 2.71 7.30 -28.00
C SER A 17 3.90 6.58 -28.64
N ASN A 18 4.78 7.31 -29.33
CA ASN A 18 5.96 6.76 -30.01
C ASN A 18 7.02 7.87 -30.27
N GLU A 19 8.19 7.47 -30.74
CA GLU A 19 9.32 8.38 -30.98
C GLU A 19 9.01 9.47 -32.03
N THR A 20 8.32 9.13 -33.11
CA THR A 20 7.96 10.10 -34.15
C THR A 20 7.05 11.20 -33.61
N GLU A 21 6.09 10.84 -32.76
CA GLU A 21 5.23 11.82 -32.08
C GLU A 21 6.00 12.66 -31.07
N LEU A 22 6.96 12.07 -30.36
CA LEU A 22 7.84 12.80 -29.45
C LEU A 22 8.68 13.86 -30.18
N GLU A 23 9.28 13.51 -31.31
CA GLU A 23 10.07 14.45 -32.12
C GLU A 23 9.22 15.62 -32.62
N ARG A 24 7.96 15.34 -32.99
CA ARG A 24 7.00 16.39 -33.35
C ARG A 24 6.64 17.28 -32.15
N ALA A 25 6.44 16.71 -30.96
CA ALA A 25 6.16 17.50 -29.75
C ALA A 25 7.32 18.44 -29.40
N LEU A 26 8.56 17.98 -29.55
CA LEU A 26 9.76 18.80 -29.39
C LEU A 26 9.84 19.93 -30.43
N ALA A 27 9.58 19.63 -31.70
CA ALA A 27 9.56 20.63 -32.77
C ALA A 27 8.46 21.70 -32.58
N LEU A 28 7.40 21.38 -31.83
CA LEU A 28 6.30 22.28 -31.49
C LEU A 28 6.53 23.05 -30.18
N ASP A 29 7.66 22.87 -29.49
CA ASP A 29 7.97 23.46 -28.18
C ASP A 29 6.85 23.23 -27.14
N ALA A 30 6.28 22.01 -27.13
CA ALA A 30 5.22 21.63 -26.22
C ALA A 30 5.66 21.74 -24.75
N LYS A 31 4.90 22.46 -23.93
CA LYS A 31 5.23 22.70 -22.50
C LYS A 31 4.80 21.58 -21.56
N VAL A 32 3.73 20.88 -21.90
CA VAL A 32 3.26 19.69 -21.17
C VAL A 32 3.09 18.56 -22.16
N VAL A 33 3.82 17.47 -21.95
CA VAL A 33 3.80 16.29 -22.81
C VAL A 33 3.29 15.10 -22.01
N GLY A 34 2.25 14.47 -22.52
CA GLY A 34 1.67 13.25 -21.98
C GLY A 34 2.21 12.04 -22.73
N ILE A 35 2.92 11.14 -22.05
CA ILE A 35 3.36 9.88 -22.64
C ILE A 35 2.32 8.82 -22.33
N ASN A 36 1.53 8.47 -23.34
CA ASN A 36 0.50 7.46 -23.20
C ASN A 36 1.12 6.07 -23.33
N ASN A 37 1.18 5.32 -22.23
CA ASN A 37 1.68 3.94 -22.21
C ASN A 37 0.73 2.97 -22.93
N ARG A 38 -0.52 3.37 -23.21
CA ARG A 38 -1.45 2.61 -24.06
C ARG A 38 -1.26 3.00 -25.53
N ASN A 39 -1.00 2.02 -26.38
CA ASN A 39 -1.10 2.23 -27.83
C ASN A 39 -2.58 2.18 -28.25
N LEU A 40 -3.15 3.29 -28.72
CA LEU A 40 -4.55 3.30 -29.16
C LEU A 40 -4.80 2.54 -30.47
N ARG A 41 -3.74 2.15 -31.19
CA ARG A 41 -3.84 1.40 -32.46
C ARG A 41 -4.13 -0.10 -32.23
N ASP A 42 -3.59 -0.67 -31.15
CA ASP A 42 -3.70 -2.11 -30.82
C ASP A 42 -4.12 -2.38 -29.37
N LEU A 43 -4.34 -1.32 -28.58
CA LEU A 43 -4.73 -1.31 -27.16
C LEU A 43 -3.71 -1.91 -26.19
N SER A 44 -2.51 -2.29 -26.66
CA SER A 44 -1.41 -2.75 -25.81
C SER A 44 -0.99 -1.67 -24.81
N VAL A 45 -0.55 -2.10 -23.62
CA VAL A 45 -0.09 -1.22 -22.55
C VAL A 45 1.33 -1.61 -22.17
N ASP A 46 2.26 -0.66 -22.28
CA ASP A 46 3.65 -0.84 -21.90
C ASP A 46 4.19 0.40 -21.17
N ILE A 47 4.37 0.26 -19.85
CA ILE A 47 4.90 1.33 -19.00
C ILE A 47 6.37 1.67 -19.31
N ASN A 48 7.10 0.80 -20.04
CA ASN A 48 8.46 1.10 -20.48
C ASN A 48 8.51 2.28 -21.46
N ARG A 49 7.40 2.60 -22.14
CA ARG A 49 7.33 3.75 -23.03
C ARG A 49 7.67 5.04 -22.30
N THR A 50 7.16 5.23 -21.10
CA THR A 50 7.54 6.38 -20.25
C THR A 50 9.03 6.35 -19.94
N ARG A 51 9.61 5.20 -19.56
CA ARG A 51 11.04 5.07 -19.27
C ARG A 51 11.93 5.42 -20.46
N GLN A 52 11.50 5.08 -21.67
CA GLN A 52 12.27 5.27 -22.91
C GLN A 52 12.12 6.70 -23.46
N LEU A 53 10.90 7.25 -23.47
CA LEU A 53 10.61 8.52 -24.13
C LEU A 53 10.83 9.73 -23.22
N ALA A 54 10.54 9.62 -21.93
CA ALA A 54 10.61 10.76 -21.02
C ALA A 54 12.03 11.38 -20.91
N PRO A 55 13.14 10.62 -20.82
CA PRO A 55 14.48 11.19 -20.72
C PRO A 55 14.91 12.01 -21.94
N ARG A 56 14.25 11.85 -23.09
CA ARG A 56 14.51 12.64 -24.30
C ARG A 56 13.83 14.01 -24.25
N LEU A 57 12.89 14.24 -23.34
CA LEU A 57 12.28 15.54 -23.09
C LEU A 57 13.21 16.37 -22.20
N GLY A 58 13.40 17.65 -22.55
CA GLY A 58 14.24 18.55 -21.76
C GLY A 58 13.59 18.91 -20.42
N HIS A 59 14.40 19.36 -19.45
CA HIS A 59 13.96 19.76 -18.11
C HIS A 59 12.93 20.90 -18.08
N GLY A 60 12.72 21.61 -19.19
CA GLY A 60 11.72 22.68 -19.32
C GLY A 60 10.32 22.19 -19.70
N VAL A 61 10.15 20.89 -19.94
CA VAL A 61 8.87 20.28 -20.30
C VAL A 61 8.32 19.52 -19.09
N THR A 62 7.06 19.75 -18.76
CA THR A 62 6.34 18.94 -17.77
C THR A 62 5.91 17.63 -18.43
N VAL A 63 6.39 16.50 -17.91
CA VAL A 63 6.10 15.17 -18.42
C VAL A 63 5.02 14.50 -17.57
N ILE A 64 3.95 14.02 -18.20
CA ILE A 64 2.88 13.26 -17.57
C ILE A 64 2.92 11.83 -18.09
N SER A 65 2.98 10.83 -17.22
CA SER A 65 2.84 9.41 -17.60
C SER A 65 1.37 9.00 -17.53
N GLU A 66 0.87 8.35 -18.58
CA GLU A 66 -0.56 8.04 -18.72
C GLU A 66 -0.78 6.56 -19.00
N SER A 67 -1.89 6.01 -18.51
CA SER A 67 -2.31 4.62 -18.69
C SER A 67 -1.40 3.57 -18.03
N GLY A 68 -2.00 2.47 -17.54
CA GLY A 68 -1.27 1.30 -17.04
C GLY A 68 -0.60 1.46 -15.67
N ILE A 69 -0.78 2.60 -15.00
CA ILE A 69 -0.34 2.85 -13.62
C ILE A 69 -1.46 2.41 -12.66
N ASN A 70 -1.23 1.30 -11.96
CA ASN A 70 -2.20 0.65 -11.08
C ASN A 70 -1.69 0.51 -9.64
N SER A 71 -0.42 0.75 -9.37
CA SER A 71 0.17 0.56 -8.04
C SER A 71 1.13 1.69 -7.64
N TYR A 72 1.28 1.85 -6.33
CA TYR A 72 2.25 2.77 -5.74
C TYR A 72 3.69 2.47 -6.17
N ALA A 73 4.07 1.19 -6.31
CA ALA A 73 5.39 0.81 -6.79
C ALA A 73 5.67 1.37 -8.20
N GLN A 74 4.68 1.29 -9.10
CA GLN A 74 4.79 1.86 -10.45
C GLN A 74 4.88 3.39 -10.40
N VAL A 75 4.08 4.06 -9.56
CA VAL A 75 4.12 5.51 -9.37
C VAL A 75 5.52 5.94 -8.90
N ARG A 76 6.05 5.30 -7.86
CA ARG A 76 7.38 5.58 -7.30
C ARG A 76 8.51 5.38 -8.30
N GLU A 77 8.40 4.33 -9.12
CA GLU A 77 9.41 4.05 -10.12
C GLU A 77 9.37 5.08 -11.26
N LEU A 78 8.17 5.37 -11.77
CA LEU A 78 7.97 6.26 -12.91
C LEU A 78 8.14 7.74 -12.54
N SER A 79 8.04 8.13 -11.27
CA SER A 79 8.26 9.53 -10.85
C SER A 79 9.71 9.99 -11.05
N ARG A 80 10.63 9.03 -11.22
CA ARG A 80 12.02 9.29 -11.63
C ARG A 80 12.14 9.77 -13.08
N PHE A 81 11.11 9.53 -13.89
CA PHE A 81 11.08 9.82 -15.33
C PHE A 81 10.04 10.88 -15.68
N ALA A 82 8.91 10.92 -14.96
CA ALA A 82 7.79 11.83 -15.21
C ALA A 82 7.54 12.75 -14.02
N ASN A 83 7.01 13.94 -14.28
CA ASN A 83 6.66 14.93 -13.27
C ASN A 83 5.25 14.73 -12.69
N GLY A 84 4.40 13.96 -13.37
CA GLY A 84 3.04 13.69 -12.93
C GLY A 84 2.42 12.48 -13.62
N PHE A 85 1.19 12.16 -13.21
CA PHE A 85 0.47 10.97 -13.65
C PHE A 85 -0.97 11.30 -14.02
N LEU A 86 -1.46 10.68 -15.09
CA LEU A 86 -2.88 10.63 -15.42
C LEU A 86 -3.40 9.21 -15.20
N ILE A 87 -4.21 9.04 -14.16
CA ILE A 87 -4.71 7.74 -13.71
C ILE A 87 -6.24 7.75 -13.75
N GLY A 88 -6.81 6.83 -14.55
CA GLY A 88 -8.26 6.69 -14.73
C GLY A 88 -8.76 5.30 -14.35
N SER A 89 -8.55 4.32 -15.21
CA SER A 89 -9.14 2.97 -15.07
C SER A 89 -8.85 2.28 -13.75
N ALA A 90 -7.66 2.46 -13.17
CA ALA A 90 -7.29 1.90 -11.86
C ALA A 90 -8.14 2.44 -10.70
N LEU A 91 -8.77 3.60 -10.88
CA LEU A 91 -9.61 4.25 -9.88
C LEU A 91 -11.09 4.05 -10.17
N MET A 92 -11.49 4.15 -11.44
CA MET A 92 -12.90 4.12 -11.84
C MET A 92 -13.55 2.74 -11.77
N GLY A 93 -12.75 1.67 -11.70
CA GLY A 93 -13.24 0.30 -11.54
C GLY A 93 -13.49 -0.12 -10.09
N GLU A 94 -13.17 0.73 -9.12
CA GLU A 94 -13.19 0.40 -7.70
C GLU A 94 -14.46 0.92 -7.04
N GLU A 95 -15.09 0.11 -6.18
CA GLU A 95 -16.28 0.52 -5.42
C GLU A 95 -15.96 1.66 -4.43
N ASN A 96 -14.74 1.67 -3.88
CA ASN A 96 -14.28 2.68 -2.94
C ASN A 96 -13.15 3.51 -3.55
N LEU A 97 -13.53 4.63 -4.19
CA LEU A 97 -12.60 5.55 -4.84
C LEU A 97 -11.55 6.12 -3.88
N HIS A 98 -11.92 6.44 -2.64
CA HIS A 98 -10.97 6.97 -1.66
C HIS A 98 -9.87 5.97 -1.33
N LEU A 99 -10.24 4.69 -1.20
CA LEU A 99 -9.30 3.60 -0.96
C LEU A 99 -8.39 3.40 -2.18
N ALA A 100 -8.95 3.38 -3.38
CA ALA A 100 -8.21 3.24 -4.62
C ALA A 100 -7.14 4.33 -4.79
N VAL A 101 -7.52 5.59 -4.56
CA VAL A 101 -6.59 6.73 -4.60
C VAL A 101 -5.48 6.57 -3.57
N ARG A 102 -5.79 6.17 -2.33
CA ARG A 102 -4.79 5.95 -1.28
C ARG A 102 -3.80 4.85 -1.64
N ARG A 103 -4.29 3.72 -2.14
CA ARG A 103 -3.45 2.58 -2.55
C ARG A 103 -2.45 2.96 -3.64
N VAL A 104 -2.85 3.82 -4.58
CA VAL A 104 -1.97 4.30 -5.65
C VAL A 104 -0.98 5.36 -5.16
N LEU A 105 -1.40 6.27 -4.27
CA LEU A 105 -0.54 7.38 -3.82
C LEU A 105 0.43 7.02 -2.71
N PHE A 106 0.04 6.14 -1.79
CA PHE A 106 0.80 5.80 -0.59
C PHE A 106 1.22 4.34 -0.54
N GLY A 107 0.54 3.46 -1.29
CA GLY A 107 0.68 2.00 -1.15
C GLY A 107 -0.32 1.42 -0.15
N GLU A 108 -0.28 0.10 0.03
CA GLU A 108 -1.24 -0.60 0.88
C GLU A 108 -0.81 -0.66 2.36
N ASN A 109 -0.49 0.51 2.92
CA ASN A 109 0.14 0.59 4.24
C ASN A 109 -0.85 0.35 5.38
N LYS A 110 -0.33 -0.27 6.42
CA LYS A 110 -1.03 -0.61 7.66
C LYS A 110 -0.40 0.10 8.85
N VAL A 111 -1.24 0.63 9.72
CA VAL A 111 -0.84 1.05 11.07
C VAL A 111 -1.43 0.04 12.06
N CYS A 112 -0.57 -0.78 12.66
CA CYS A 112 -0.94 -1.88 13.54
C CYS A 112 -0.96 -1.48 15.01
N GLY A 113 -1.74 -2.19 15.83
CA GLY A 113 -1.78 -2.00 17.28
C GLY A 113 -2.42 -0.68 17.68
N LEU A 114 -3.48 -0.29 16.97
CA LEU A 114 -4.31 0.86 17.34
C LEU A 114 -5.05 0.50 18.64
N THR A 115 -4.95 1.33 19.68
CA THR A 115 -5.67 1.09 20.94
C THR A 115 -6.67 2.18 21.29
N LYS A 116 -6.67 3.29 20.55
CA LYS A 116 -7.54 4.44 20.78
C LYS A 116 -8.19 4.94 19.49
N PRO A 117 -9.42 5.51 19.56
CA PRO A 117 -10.09 6.15 18.43
C PRO A 117 -9.25 7.22 17.71
N GLU A 118 -8.56 8.08 18.46
CA GLU A 118 -7.74 9.16 17.93
C GLU A 118 -6.55 8.66 17.10
N ASP A 119 -5.97 7.51 17.47
CA ASP A 119 -4.87 6.89 16.74
C ASP A 119 -5.34 6.38 15.37
N ALA A 120 -6.57 5.84 15.31
CA ALA A 120 -7.18 5.38 14.07
C ALA A 120 -7.48 6.56 13.13
N GLN A 121 -7.96 7.68 13.69
CA GLN A 121 -8.17 8.92 12.95
C GLN A 121 -6.85 9.48 12.41
N ALA A 122 -5.79 9.53 13.21
CA ALA A 122 -4.47 9.98 12.77
C ALA A 122 -3.93 9.10 11.63
N ALA A 123 -3.99 7.77 11.77
CA ALA A 123 -3.60 6.83 10.72
C ALA A 123 -4.39 7.04 9.43
N TRP A 124 -5.71 7.19 9.55
CA TRP A 124 -6.57 7.46 8.39
C TRP A 124 -6.26 8.81 7.76
N GLN A 125 -6.10 9.89 8.51
CA GLN A 125 -5.77 11.21 7.95
C GLN A 125 -4.42 11.22 7.23
N ALA A 126 -3.43 10.49 7.76
CA ALA A 126 -2.10 10.41 7.17
C ALA A 126 -2.04 9.66 5.83
N GLY A 127 -3.00 8.76 5.56
CA GLY A 127 -3.05 8.02 4.29
C GLY A 127 -3.08 6.51 4.44
N ALA A 128 -3.15 5.96 5.67
CA ALA A 128 -3.19 4.51 5.87
C ALA A 128 -4.41 3.89 5.19
N VAL A 129 -4.22 2.67 4.70
CA VAL A 129 -5.26 1.81 4.12
C VAL A 129 -5.82 0.90 5.21
N TYR A 130 -4.93 0.29 5.99
CA TYR A 130 -5.30 -0.69 7.00
C TYR A 130 -5.04 -0.19 8.43
N GLY A 131 -5.94 -0.56 9.35
CA GLY A 131 -5.79 -0.38 10.79
C GLY A 131 -5.74 -1.74 11.49
N GLY A 132 -4.68 -2.02 12.25
CA GLY A 132 -4.53 -3.30 12.96
C GLY A 132 -5.06 -3.26 14.39
N LEU A 133 -5.92 -4.22 14.74
CA LEU A 133 -6.52 -4.41 16.06
C LEU A 133 -5.97 -5.71 16.66
N ILE A 134 -5.30 -5.67 17.81
CA ILE A 134 -4.60 -6.84 18.35
C ILE A 134 -5.46 -7.52 19.43
N PHE A 135 -5.82 -8.79 19.20
CA PHE A 135 -6.55 -9.64 20.15
C PHE A 135 -5.66 -10.74 20.77
N ALA A 136 -4.38 -10.78 20.41
CA ALA A 136 -3.43 -11.74 20.94
C ALA A 136 -3.16 -11.51 22.44
N ALA A 137 -3.36 -12.55 23.24
CA ALA A 137 -3.10 -12.53 24.68
C ALA A 137 -1.64 -12.22 24.98
N GLY A 138 -1.40 -11.38 25.99
CA GLY A 138 -0.05 -10.99 26.43
C GLY A 138 0.59 -9.87 25.60
N SER A 139 -0.07 -9.38 24.56
CA SER A 139 0.35 -8.16 23.88
C SER A 139 0.10 -6.94 24.77
N PRO A 140 1.05 -5.98 24.90
CA PRO A 140 0.79 -4.71 25.57
C PRO A 140 -0.23 -3.84 24.82
N ARG A 141 -0.61 -4.25 23.60
CA ARG A 141 -1.56 -3.59 22.70
C ARG A 141 -2.86 -4.37 22.57
N GLN A 142 -3.08 -5.36 23.45
CA GLN A 142 -4.26 -6.22 23.41
C GLN A 142 -5.54 -5.41 23.65
N LEU A 143 -6.57 -5.69 22.86
CA LEU A 143 -7.89 -5.10 22.97
C LEU A 143 -8.94 -6.11 23.40
N THR A 144 -9.96 -5.59 24.07
CA THR A 144 -11.27 -6.24 24.17
C THR A 144 -12.10 -5.91 22.92
N LEU A 145 -13.12 -6.73 22.65
CA LEU A 145 -14.04 -6.50 21.52
C LEU A 145 -14.75 -5.14 21.63
N SER A 146 -15.12 -4.71 22.84
CA SER A 146 -15.78 -3.43 23.09
C SER A 146 -14.87 -2.23 22.79
N GLN A 147 -13.59 -2.28 23.17
CA GLN A 147 -12.63 -1.23 22.81
C GLN A 147 -12.41 -1.18 21.29
N ALA A 148 -12.30 -2.35 20.65
CA ALA A 148 -12.16 -2.43 19.20
C ALA A 148 -13.34 -1.81 18.44
N GLN A 149 -14.58 -1.98 18.92
CA GLN A 149 -15.77 -1.33 18.32
C GLN A 149 -15.67 0.20 18.33
N GLN A 150 -15.16 0.78 19.41
CA GLN A 150 -14.98 2.24 19.51
C GLN A 150 -13.93 2.74 18.50
N ILE A 151 -12.86 1.98 18.30
CA ILE A 151 -11.79 2.30 17.34
C ILE A 151 -12.32 2.19 15.90
N VAL A 152 -13.03 1.11 15.57
CA VAL A 152 -13.58 0.89 14.23
C VAL A 152 -14.52 2.01 13.81
N ALA A 153 -15.34 2.52 14.75
CA ALA A 153 -16.26 3.62 14.50
C ALA A 153 -15.57 4.98 14.28
N ALA A 154 -14.30 5.12 14.67
CA ALA A 154 -13.61 6.41 14.68
C ALA A 154 -13.10 6.86 13.30
N ALA A 155 -12.77 5.91 12.43
CA ALA A 155 -12.21 6.18 11.11
C ALA A 155 -12.51 5.04 10.12
N PRO A 156 -12.76 5.33 8.83
CA PRO A 156 -13.07 4.31 7.82
C PRO A 156 -11.81 3.66 7.24
N LEU A 157 -11.01 3.03 8.11
CA LEU A 157 -9.90 2.16 7.71
C LEU A 157 -10.42 0.76 7.36
N CYS A 158 -9.67 0.03 6.55
CA CYS A 158 -9.86 -1.41 6.42
C CYS A 158 -9.26 -2.10 7.65
N TYR A 159 -10.09 -2.45 8.64
CA TYR A 159 -9.58 -3.02 9.89
C TYR A 159 -9.16 -4.49 9.74
N VAL A 160 -8.04 -4.81 10.38
CA VAL A 160 -7.42 -6.14 10.39
C VAL A 160 -7.27 -6.62 11.83
N GLY A 161 -7.95 -7.70 12.18
CA GLY A 161 -7.82 -8.32 13.50
C GLY A 161 -6.60 -9.23 13.56
N VAL A 162 -5.72 -9.05 14.54
CA VAL A 162 -4.49 -9.83 14.73
C VAL A 162 -4.70 -10.83 15.85
N PHE A 163 -4.58 -12.11 15.53
CA PHE A 163 -4.79 -13.24 16.44
C PHE A 163 -3.53 -14.10 16.51
N ARG A 164 -3.35 -14.80 17.62
CA ARG A 164 -2.26 -15.76 17.81
C ARG A 164 -2.86 -17.02 18.42
N ASP A 165 -2.89 -18.10 17.64
CA ASP A 165 -3.34 -19.42 18.08
C ASP A 165 -4.70 -19.39 18.80
N ALA A 166 -5.56 -18.45 18.38
CA ALA A 166 -6.87 -18.23 18.99
C ALA A 166 -7.85 -19.33 18.56
N ALA A 167 -8.91 -19.54 19.35
CA ALA A 167 -9.98 -20.41 18.92
C ALA A 167 -10.69 -19.82 17.68
N ILE A 168 -11.01 -20.66 16.70
CA ILE A 168 -11.70 -20.23 15.46
C ILE A 168 -13.01 -19.49 15.79
N SER A 169 -13.73 -19.91 16.83
CA SER A 169 -14.95 -19.21 17.29
C SER A 169 -14.68 -17.74 17.57
N ASP A 170 -13.60 -17.44 18.28
CA ASP A 170 -13.30 -16.08 18.76
C ASP A 170 -12.86 -15.20 17.59
N VAL A 171 -12.11 -15.77 16.64
CA VAL A 171 -11.71 -15.10 15.39
C VAL A 171 -12.96 -14.75 14.57
N VAL A 172 -13.86 -15.72 14.37
CA VAL A 172 -15.09 -15.52 13.60
C VAL A 172 -16.00 -14.49 14.25
N THR A 173 -16.24 -14.58 15.56
CA THR A 173 -17.06 -13.61 16.31
C THR A 173 -16.49 -12.19 16.19
N SER A 174 -15.17 -12.04 16.31
CA SER A 174 -14.51 -10.74 16.16
C SER A 174 -14.63 -10.21 14.73
N ALA A 175 -14.45 -11.07 13.73
CA ALA A 175 -14.56 -10.70 12.32
C ALA A 175 -15.96 -10.21 11.94
N GLU A 176 -17.00 -10.91 12.38
CA GLU A 176 -18.40 -10.55 12.11
C GLU A 176 -18.80 -9.28 12.86
N THR A 177 -18.48 -9.20 14.15
CA THR A 177 -18.90 -8.08 15.01
C THR A 177 -18.27 -6.75 14.59
N LEU A 178 -17.00 -6.80 14.16
CA LEU A 178 -16.24 -5.61 13.77
C LEU A 178 -16.24 -5.37 12.26
N GLN A 179 -16.87 -6.26 11.48
CA GLN A 179 -16.83 -6.26 10.01
C GLN A 179 -15.40 -6.17 9.48
N LEU A 180 -14.50 -7.00 10.03
CA LEU A 180 -13.08 -6.97 9.68
C LEU A 180 -12.89 -7.24 8.19
N SER A 181 -12.05 -6.42 7.55
CA SER A 181 -11.62 -6.65 6.17
C SER A 181 -10.69 -7.86 6.08
N ALA A 182 -9.92 -8.14 7.14
CA ALA A 182 -9.08 -9.32 7.23
C ALA A 182 -8.85 -9.79 8.66
N VAL A 183 -8.48 -11.07 8.80
CA VAL A 183 -7.91 -11.64 10.02
C VAL A 183 -6.45 -12.03 9.75
N GLN A 184 -5.54 -11.53 10.56
CA GLN A 184 -4.10 -11.81 10.49
C GLN A 184 -3.73 -12.85 11.55
N LEU A 185 -3.29 -14.01 11.06
CA LEU A 185 -2.84 -15.14 11.87
C LEU A 185 -1.34 -14.98 12.19
N HIS A 186 -1.03 -14.77 13.47
CA HIS A 186 0.29 -14.38 13.97
C HIS A 186 0.82 -15.37 15.03
N GLY A 187 0.37 -16.62 14.96
CA GLY A 187 0.89 -17.76 15.72
C GLY A 187 1.44 -18.85 14.80
N SER A 188 1.25 -20.09 15.24
CA SER A 188 1.65 -21.33 14.56
C SER A 188 0.49 -21.98 13.80
N GLU A 189 -0.50 -21.20 13.38
CA GLU A 189 -1.68 -21.70 12.67
C GLU A 189 -1.30 -22.39 11.36
N ASP A 190 -1.70 -23.65 11.21
CA ASP A 190 -1.38 -24.50 10.07
C ASP A 190 -2.48 -24.51 8.99
N GLN A 191 -2.28 -25.29 7.93
CA GLN A 191 -3.25 -25.38 6.84
C GLN A 191 -4.60 -25.96 7.28
N ALA A 192 -4.63 -26.86 8.27
CA ALA A 192 -5.87 -27.43 8.78
C ALA A 192 -6.70 -26.36 9.52
N TYR A 193 -6.03 -25.56 10.36
CA TYR A 193 -6.64 -24.40 11.00
C TYR A 193 -7.17 -23.40 9.97
N ILE A 194 -6.37 -23.06 8.95
CA ILE A 194 -6.77 -22.10 7.92
C ILE A 194 -8.01 -22.58 7.15
N ASN A 195 -8.05 -23.86 6.76
CA ASN A 195 -9.20 -24.45 6.07
C ASN A 195 -10.47 -24.42 6.94
N ALA A 196 -10.33 -24.76 8.22
CA ALA A 196 -11.43 -24.75 9.18
C ALA A 196 -11.92 -23.33 9.50
N LEU A 197 -11.01 -22.35 9.56
CA LEU A 197 -11.35 -20.95 9.71
C LEU A 197 -12.09 -20.44 8.47
N ARG A 198 -11.56 -20.71 7.28
CA ARG A 198 -12.13 -20.22 6.02
C ARG A 198 -13.57 -20.67 5.80
N SER A 199 -13.91 -21.90 6.19
CA SER A 199 -15.28 -22.43 6.05
C SER A 199 -16.31 -21.73 6.95
N ARG A 200 -15.87 -21.02 7.98
CA ARG A 200 -16.73 -20.33 8.96
C ARG A 200 -16.65 -18.80 8.87
N LEU A 201 -15.59 -18.27 8.28
CA LEU A 201 -15.36 -16.84 8.18
C LEU A 201 -16.18 -16.22 7.03
N PRO A 202 -16.73 -15.00 7.15
CA PRO A 202 -17.44 -14.31 6.07
C PRO A 202 -16.60 -14.23 4.78
N GLN A 203 -17.19 -14.47 3.62
CA GLN A 203 -16.46 -14.51 2.33
C GLN A 203 -15.72 -13.19 2.01
N SER A 204 -16.25 -12.06 2.49
CA SER A 204 -15.64 -10.74 2.35
C SER A 204 -14.41 -10.50 3.24
N THR A 205 -14.21 -11.31 4.29
CA THR A 205 -13.07 -11.18 5.20
C THR A 205 -11.90 -12.01 4.68
N ALA A 206 -10.78 -11.37 4.37
CA ALA A 206 -9.56 -12.05 3.93
C ALA A 206 -8.82 -12.75 5.09
N ILE A 207 -7.96 -13.72 4.76
CA ILE A 207 -7.06 -14.35 5.74
C ILE A 207 -5.63 -13.96 5.38
N TRP A 208 -4.91 -13.39 6.35
CA TRP A 208 -3.51 -13.02 6.23
C TRP A 208 -2.66 -13.90 7.15
N LYS A 209 -1.42 -14.17 6.76
CA LYS A 209 -0.47 -14.92 7.61
C LYS A 209 0.76 -14.07 7.91
N ALA A 210 1.04 -13.86 9.20
CA ALA A 210 2.31 -13.32 9.62
C ALA A 210 3.35 -14.45 9.73
N LEU A 211 4.54 -14.20 9.21
CA LEU A 211 5.69 -15.10 9.26
C LEU A 211 6.92 -14.32 9.73
N SER A 212 7.61 -14.87 10.72
CA SER A 212 8.90 -14.34 11.17
C SER A 212 10.00 -14.73 10.19
N VAL A 213 10.86 -13.79 9.83
CA VAL A 213 12.07 -14.01 9.05
C VAL A 213 13.27 -14.02 9.98
N GLY A 214 13.98 -15.15 10.01
CA GLY A 214 15.28 -15.29 10.67
C GLY A 214 16.41 -15.18 9.63
N ASP A 215 17.30 -16.17 9.61
CA ASP A 215 18.41 -16.23 8.65
C ASP A 215 17.98 -16.54 7.21
N ALA A 216 16.76 -17.06 7.03
CA ALA A 216 16.21 -17.40 5.73
C ALA A 216 14.72 -17.03 5.65
N LEU A 217 14.24 -16.78 4.42
CA LEU A 217 12.83 -16.53 4.19
C LEU A 217 11.99 -17.79 4.42
N PRO A 218 10.88 -17.69 5.16
CA PRO A 218 9.95 -18.79 5.33
C PRO A 218 9.19 -19.06 4.04
N SER A 219 8.81 -20.33 3.83
CA SER A 219 7.98 -20.73 2.69
C SER A 219 6.59 -20.12 2.77
N ARG A 220 6.10 -19.59 1.64
CA ARG A 220 4.76 -19.01 1.50
C ARG A 220 3.83 -19.97 0.72
N ASN A 221 3.70 -21.20 1.20
CA ASN A 221 3.00 -22.30 0.53
C ASN A 221 1.59 -22.60 1.09
N LEU A 222 1.09 -21.78 2.01
CA LEU A 222 -0.25 -21.93 2.57
C LEU A 222 -1.31 -21.47 1.57
N GLN A 223 -2.39 -22.24 1.49
CA GLN A 223 -3.55 -21.93 0.66
C GLN A 223 -4.52 -21.02 1.40
N GLN A 224 -5.37 -20.31 0.64
CA GLN A 224 -6.39 -19.39 1.16
C GLN A 224 -5.83 -18.15 1.89
N ILE A 225 -4.51 -17.90 1.76
CA ILE A 225 -3.86 -16.69 2.26
C ILE A 225 -3.89 -15.62 1.18
N SER A 226 -4.53 -14.48 1.49
CA SER A 226 -4.58 -13.32 0.60
C SER A 226 -3.34 -12.44 0.71
N ARG A 227 -2.73 -12.36 1.90
CA ARG A 227 -1.52 -11.56 2.14
C ARG A 227 -0.61 -12.21 3.18
N TYR A 228 0.69 -11.99 3.02
CA TYR A 228 1.70 -12.33 4.01
C TYR A 228 2.23 -11.07 4.69
N VAL A 229 2.46 -11.13 6.00
CA VAL A 229 3.14 -10.08 6.77
C VAL A 229 4.49 -10.63 7.20
N LEU A 230 5.58 -10.10 6.66
CA LEU A 230 6.94 -10.54 7.00
C LEU A 230 7.53 -9.60 8.05
N ASP A 231 7.80 -10.13 9.24
CA ASP A 231 8.32 -9.41 10.40
C ASP A 231 9.61 -10.08 10.91
N ASN A 232 10.34 -9.42 11.81
CA ASN A 232 11.41 -10.01 12.58
C ASN A 232 10.91 -10.45 13.96
N GLY A 233 10.92 -11.76 14.20
CA GLY A 233 10.53 -12.38 15.46
C GLY A 233 9.01 -12.53 15.62
N ALA A 234 8.56 -12.65 16.87
CA ALA A 234 7.14 -12.78 17.22
C ALA A 234 6.39 -11.43 17.23
N GLY A 235 6.91 -10.41 16.53
CA GLY A 235 6.42 -9.04 16.51
C GLY A 235 6.86 -8.19 17.72
N GLY A 236 6.86 -6.87 17.52
CA GLY A 236 7.09 -5.89 18.59
C GLY A 236 8.54 -5.78 19.09
N THR A 237 9.52 -6.38 18.39
CA THR A 237 10.95 -6.31 18.70
C THR A 237 11.56 -4.94 18.38
N GLY A 238 10.92 -4.18 17.47
CA GLY A 238 11.43 -2.91 16.97
C GLY A 238 12.63 -3.04 16.03
N GLN A 239 12.99 -4.26 15.62
CA GLN A 239 14.11 -4.53 14.73
C GLN A 239 13.61 -5.02 13.38
N HIS A 240 14.34 -4.71 12.31
CA HIS A 240 14.11 -5.29 10.98
C HIS A 240 14.93 -6.58 10.82
N PHE A 241 14.57 -7.42 9.87
CA PHE A 241 15.41 -8.55 9.42
C PHE A 241 16.30 -8.10 8.25
N ASP A 242 17.12 -9.02 7.71
CA ASP A 242 17.90 -8.74 6.51
C ASP A 242 17.01 -8.69 5.26
N TRP A 243 16.69 -7.49 4.79
CA TRP A 243 15.84 -7.30 3.61
C TRP A 243 16.46 -7.79 2.31
N THR A 244 17.78 -8.03 2.25
CA THR A 244 18.42 -8.58 1.03
C THR A 244 17.87 -9.96 0.67
N LEU A 245 17.32 -10.69 1.66
CA LEU A 245 16.66 -11.97 1.44
C LEU A 245 15.43 -11.87 0.53
N LEU A 246 14.81 -10.69 0.41
CA LEU A 246 13.63 -10.46 -0.44
C LEU A 246 13.98 -10.34 -1.93
N ALA A 247 15.27 -10.25 -2.28
CA ALA A 247 15.70 -10.10 -3.67
C ALA A 247 15.20 -11.27 -4.54
N GLY A 248 14.59 -10.94 -5.67
CA GLY A 248 14.06 -11.92 -6.63
C GLY A 248 12.77 -12.64 -6.20
N GLN A 249 12.18 -12.26 -5.06
CA GLN A 249 10.93 -12.83 -4.59
C GLN A 249 9.71 -12.11 -5.15
N PRO A 250 8.57 -12.80 -5.37
CA PRO A 250 7.29 -12.14 -5.58
C PRO A 250 6.81 -11.52 -4.24
N LEU A 251 6.52 -10.22 -4.27
CA LEU A 251 6.19 -9.40 -3.09
C LEU A 251 4.86 -8.64 -3.22
N ASP A 252 4.10 -8.89 -4.29
CA ASP A 252 2.81 -8.26 -4.61
C ASP A 252 1.71 -8.55 -3.59
N ASN A 253 1.85 -9.63 -2.80
CA ASN A 253 0.96 -9.97 -1.70
C ASN A 253 1.63 -9.86 -0.32
N VAL A 254 2.78 -9.19 -0.22
CA VAL A 254 3.57 -9.07 1.02
C VAL A 254 3.43 -7.66 1.60
N LEU A 255 3.10 -7.57 2.89
CA LEU A 255 3.37 -6.39 3.71
C LEU A 255 4.67 -6.60 4.48
N LEU A 256 5.57 -5.62 4.39
CA LEU A 256 6.81 -5.63 5.15
C LEU A 256 6.56 -5.04 6.55
N ALA A 257 7.01 -5.72 7.59
CA ALA A 257 6.96 -5.28 8.97
C ALA A 257 8.37 -5.35 9.61
N GLY A 258 8.43 -5.00 10.89
CA GLY A 258 9.66 -5.10 11.70
C GLY A 258 10.48 -3.82 11.72
N GLY A 259 10.43 -3.10 12.84
CA GLY A 259 11.26 -1.92 13.09
C GLY A 259 11.05 -0.75 12.12
N LEU A 260 9.91 -0.69 11.42
CA LEU A 260 9.66 0.36 10.44
C LEU A 260 9.30 1.71 11.09
N GLY A 261 9.94 2.78 10.62
CA GLY A 261 9.80 4.15 11.09
C GLY A 261 10.13 5.17 10.00
N ALA A 262 10.14 6.46 10.36
CA ALA A 262 10.41 7.55 9.41
C ALA A 262 11.84 7.52 8.84
N ASP A 263 12.78 6.94 9.57
CA ASP A 263 14.20 6.82 9.21
C ASP A 263 14.47 5.78 8.11
N ASN A 264 13.62 4.75 8.00
CA ASN A 264 13.86 3.62 7.09
C ASN A 264 12.71 3.33 6.11
N CYS A 265 11.57 4.04 6.19
CA CYS A 265 10.40 3.74 5.35
C CYS A 265 10.64 3.93 3.85
N VAL A 266 11.54 4.84 3.44
CA VAL A 266 11.89 5.04 2.02
C VAL A 266 12.56 3.80 1.45
N SER A 267 13.58 3.29 2.14
CA SER A 267 14.30 2.08 1.74
C SER A 267 13.37 0.86 1.76
N ALA A 268 12.52 0.77 2.78
CA ALA A 268 11.49 -0.27 2.87
C ALA A 268 10.53 -0.25 1.66
N ALA A 269 10.03 0.93 1.28
CA ALA A 269 9.12 1.11 0.16
C ALA A 269 9.76 0.76 -1.20
N GLN A 270 11.09 0.85 -1.33
CA GLN A 270 11.81 0.51 -2.56
C GLN A 270 11.94 -0.99 -2.81
N LEU A 271 11.66 -1.84 -1.81
CA LEU A 271 11.76 -3.29 -1.94
C LEU A 271 10.68 -3.90 -2.84
N GLY A 272 9.61 -3.15 -3.14
CA GLY A 272 8.53 -3.62 -4.01
C GLY A 272 7.47 -4.48 -3.30
N CYS A 273 7.44 -4.47 -1.97
CA CYS A 273 6.31 -5.00 -1.20
C CYS A 273 5.01 -4.23 -1.51
N ALA A 274 3.88 -4.91 -1.37
CA ALA A 274 2.55 -4.32 -1.58
C ALA A 274 2.28 -3.11 -0.67
N GLY A 275 2.87 -3.14 0.53
CA GLY A 275 2.78 -2.06 1.51
C GLY A 275 3.67 -2.32 2.71
N LEU A 276 3.62 -1.40 3.66
CA LEU A 276 4.39 -1.41 4.90
C LEU A 276 3.46 -1.53 6.11
N ASP A 277 3.84 -2.29 7.12
CA ASP A 277 3.11 -2.48 8.38
C ASP A 277 3.88 -1.80 9.53
N PHE A 278 3.40 -0.62 9.94
CA PHE A 278 3.99 0.18 10.99
C PHE A 278 3.37 -0.16 12.34
N ASN A 279 4.19 -0.37 13.37
CA ASN A 279 3.70 -0.60 14.73
C ASN A 279 4.45 0.25 15.75
N SER A 280 5.55 -0.24 16.31
CA SER A 280 6.29 0.44 17.39
C SER A 280 7.11 1.64 16.93
N GLY A 281 7.55 1.69 15.67
CA GLY A 281 8.31 2.84 15.14
C GLY A 281 7.50 4.13 15.03
N VAL A 282 6.17 4.05 15.16
CA VAL A 282 5.24 5.20 15.17
C VAL A 282 4.52 5.36 16.52
N GLU A 283 5.12 4.83 17.59
CA GLU A 283 4.61 4.96 18.96
C GLU A 283 5.42 5.96 19.78
N SER A 284 4.75 6.57 20.76
CA SER A 284 5.39 7.25 21.89
C SER A 284 5.61 6.30 23.07
N ALA A 285 4.70 5.34 23.24
CA ALA A 285 4.80 4.21 24.17
C ALA A 285 4.04 2.99 23.60
N PRO A 286 4.29 1.75 24.06
CA PRO A 286 3.56 0.58 23.58
C PRO A 286 2.03 0.77 23.64
N GLY A 287 1.37 0.71 22.48
CA GLY A 287 -0.08 0.92 22.37
C GLY A 287 -0.54 2.37 22.28
N VAL A 288 0.36 3.34 22.42
CA VAL A 288 0.07 4.78 22.26
C VAL A 288 0.76 5.28 21.01
N LYS A 289 -0.02 5.48 19.94
CA LYS A 289 0.53 6.03 18.70
C LYS A 289 0.92 7.50 18.87
N ASP A 290 1.88 7.91 18.06
CA ASP A 290 2.32 9.29 17.97
C ASP A 290 1.88 9.83 16.61
N ALA A 291 0.95 10.79 16.62
CA ALA A 291 0.35 11.33 15.41
C ALA A 291 1.37 12.05 14.51
N GLU A 292 2.37 12.71 15.11
CA GLU A 292 3.43 13.37 14.35
C GLU A 292 4.34 12.35 13.66
N LYS A 293 4.69 11.26 14.36
CA LYS A 293 5.45 10.16 13.74
C LYS A 293 4.67 9.52 12.60
N ILE A 294 3.39 9.20 12.79
CA ILE A 294 2.53 8.67 11.72
C ILE A 294 2.56 9.60 10.52
N ALA A 295 2.29 10.90 10.72
CA ALA A 295 2.28 11.88 9.64
C ALA A 295 3.64 11.95 8.92
N ALA A 296 4.75 11.95 9.66
CA ALA A 296 6.10 11.99 9.10
C ALA A 296 6.39 10.78 8.20
N VAL A 297 5.96 9.58 8.57
CA VAL A 297 6.19 8.38 7.74
C VAL A 297 5.41 8.47 6.43
N PHE A 298 4.13 8.85 6.48
CA PHE A 298 3.30 8.96 5.28
C PHE A 298 3.71 10.13 4.38
N GLN A 299 4.16 11.25 4.97
CA GLN A 299 4.76 12.36 4.21
C GLN A 299 6.00 11.87 3.46
N THR A 300 6.87 11.11 4.13
CA THR A 300 8.07 10.53 3.53
C THR A 300 7.73 9.54 2.41
N LEU A 301 6.69 8.72 2.59
CA LEU A 301 6.21 7.82 1.54
C LEU A 301 5.65 8.59 0.33
N ARG A 302 5.08 9.78 0.53
CA ARG A 302 4.59 10.62 -0.56
C ARG A 302 5.66 11.48 -1.25
N ALA A 303 6.84 11.60 -0.65
CA ALA A 303 7.96 12.39 -1.18
C ALA A 303 8.68 11.61 -2.31
N TYR A 304 8.23 11.81 -3.55
CA TYR A 304 8.80 11.24 -4.77
C TYR A 304 8.38 12.03 -6.00
#